data_AF-A0A511NIV0-F1
#
_entry.id   AF-A0A511NIV0-F1
#
_cell.length_a   1.000
_cell.length_b   1.000
_cell.length_c   1.000
_cell.angle_alpha   90.00
_cell.angle_beta   90.00
_cell.angle_gamma   90.00
#
_symmetry.space_group_name_H-M   'P 1'
#
loop_
_entity.id
_entity.type
_entity.pdbx_description
1 polymer ?
#
loop_
_entity_poly.entity_id
_entity_poly.type
_entity_poly.pdbx_seq_one_letter_code
_entity_poly.pdbx_strand_id
1 'polypeptide(L)'
;MKKFPTVPLEKAIEQTTNWRSFYSKIYSDSELLNNIDPNGEDIFRGFRIPLDDLTQIVEVINAYNEDENNKEKINSIRAYLSKRTDDVERLHDIHVMLVPVVGGKDISPDIIGKDDSIYGRDLLEFDKMRGVVESTIYDFTTPCPTECDTKSKLYSIKSK
;
A
#
# COMPACT_ATOMS: atom_id res chain seq x y z
N MET A 1 -14.85 2.63 -19.74
CA MET A 1 -13.90 2.42 -18.64
C MET A 1 -12.48 2.52 -19.19
N LYS A 2 -11.62 3.38 -18.62
CA LYS A 2 -10.17 3.28 -18.88
C LYS A 2 -9.70 1.94 -18.29
N LYS A 3 -9.11 1.07 -19.11
CA LYS A 3 -8.53 -0.19 -18.62
C LYS A 3 -7.19 0.17 -17.98
N PHE A 4 -7.06 -0.06 -16.68
CA PHE A 4 -5.78 0.11 -16.00
C PHE A 4 -4.74 -0.84 -16.60
N PRO A 5 -3.46 -0.42 -16.73
CA PRO A 5 -2.42 -1.27 -17.28
C PRO A 5 -2.23 -2.50 -16.39
N THR A 6 -2.30 -3.69 -16.99
CA THR A 6 -2.02 -4.96 -16.30
C THR A 6 -0.58 -5.39 -16.58
N VAL A 7 0.08 -6.01 -15.61
CA VAL A 7 1.40 -6.62 -15.79
C VAL A 7 1.24 -8.10 -16.21
N PRO A 8 1.92 -8.58 -17.27
CA PRO A 8 1.91 -10.00 -17.63
C PRO A 8 2.47 -10.88 -16.50
N LEU A 9 1.95 -12.10 -16.36
CA LEU A 9 2.30 -13.01 -15.25
C LEU A 9 3.80 -13.23 -15.10
N GLU A 10 4.52 -13.49 -16.19
CA GLU A 10 5.98 -13.74 -16.17
C GLU A 10 6.74 -12.54 -15.62
N LYS A 11 6.36 -11.33 -16.03
CA LYS A 11 6.94 -10.09 -15.55
C LYS A 11 6.60 -9.81 -14.08
N ALA A 12 5.37 -10.15 -13.65
CA ALA A 12 5.00 -10.04 -12.25
C ALA A 12 5.77 -11.02 -11.36
N ILE A 13 6.01 -12.25 -11.84
CA ILE A 13 6.88 -13.23 -11.15
C ILE A 13 8.30 -12.69 -11.03
N GLU A 14 8.86 -12.15 -12.11
CA GLU A 14 10.19 -11.54 -12.11
C GLU A 14 10.28 -10.38 -11.10
N GLN A 15 9.32 -9.45 -11.13
CA GLN A 15 9.30 -8.28 -10.25
C GLN A 15 9.17 -8.65 -8.77
N THR A 16 8.26 -9.58 -8.44
CA THR A 16 8.09 -10.06 -7.07
C THR A 16 9.32 -10.81 -6.58
N THR A 17 10.02 -11.52 -7.48
CA THR A 17 11.29 -12.18 -7.17
C THR A 17 12.41 -11.19 -6.91
N ASN A 18 12.54 -10.16 -7.73
CA ASN A 18 13.52 -9.09 -7.54
C ASN A 18 13.29 -8.36 -6.21
N TRP A 19 12.04 -8.11 -5.83
CA TRP A 19 11.70 -7.53 -4.53
C TRP A 19 12.23 -8.37 -3.37
N ARG A 20 11.97 -9.68 -3.37
CA ARG A 20 12.42 -10.58 -2.29
C ARG A 20 13.95 -10.59 -2.16
N SER A 21 14.65 -10.66 -3.28
CA SER A 21 16.12 -10.59 -3.32
C SER A 21 16.68 -9.23 -2.87
N PHE A 22 15.99 -8.14 -3.16
CA PHE A 22 16.38 -6.81 -2.71
C PHE A 22 16.17 -6.64 -1.21
N TYR A 23 15.01 -7.05 -0.71
CA TYR A 23 14.67 -7.02 0.71
C TYR A 23 15.69 -7.84 1.51
N SER A 24 15.95 -9.09 1.14
CA SER A 24 16.90 -9.94 1.86
C SER A 24 18.30 -9.35 1.94
N LYS A 25 18.77 -8.69 0.87
CA LYS A 25 20.10 -8.04 0.82
C LYS A 25 20.21 -6.88 1.79
N ILE A 26 19.23 -5.96 1.80
CA ILE A 26 19.25 -4.80 2.71
C ILE A 26 19.41 -5.23 4.17
N TYR A 27 18.71 -6.30 4.57
CA TYR A 27 18.77 -6.78 5.94
C TYR A 27 19.97 -7.68 6.23
N SER A 28 20.53 -8.37 5.23
CA SER A 28 21.73 -9.19 5.41
C SER A 28 23.03 -8.38 5.38
N ASP A 29 23.03 -7.20 4.75
CA ASP A 29 24.14 -6.24 4.77
C ASP A 29 24.19 -5.43 6.09
N SER A 30 23.13 -5.50 6.89
CA SER A 30 23.09 -4.96 8.25
C SER A 30 23.72 -5.98 9.20
N GLU A 31 24.74 -5.58 9.98
CA GLU A 31 25.40 -6.42 11.00
C GLU A 31 24.45 -6.98 12.09
N LEU A 32 23.16 -6.63 12.03
CA LEU A 32 22.12 -6.89 13.02
C LEU A 32 21.33 -8.18 12.77
N LEU A 33 21.31 -8.75 11.56
CA LEU A 33 20.50 -9.93 11.25
C LEU A 33 21.30 -10.97 10.47
N ASN A 34 21.26 -12.22 10.95
CA ASN A 34 21.81 -13.37 10.23
C ASN A 34 21.08 -13.51 8.88
N ASN A 35 21.83 -13.56 7.78
CA ASN A 35 21.41 -13.82 6.39
C ASN A 35 19.92 -14.22 6.23
N ILE A 36 19.05 -13.25 5.93
CA ILE A 36 17.63 -13.53 5.68
C ILE A 36 17.52 -14.30 4.35
N ASP A 37 16.88 -15.47 4.36
CA ASP A 37 16.58 -16.20 3.13
C ASP A 37 15.55 -15.40 2.30
N PRO A 38 15.85 -15.01 1.04
CA PRO A 38 14.89 -14.35 0.15
C PRO A 38 13.61 -15.19 -0.11
N ASN A 39 13.62 -16.47 0.23
CA ASN A 39 12.46 -17.34 0.15
C ASN A 39 11.89 -17.73 1.53
N GLY A 40 12.41 -17.15 2.62
CA GLY A 40 11.92 -17.32 3.98
C GLY A 40 10.60 -16.61 4.24
N GLU A 41 9.91 -17.01 5.33
CA GLU A 41 8.63 -16.44 5.76
C GLU A 41 8.76 -14.99 6.25
N ASP A 42 9.98 -14.62 6.64
CA ASP A 42 10.41 -13.30 7.10
C ASP A 42 10.41 -12.23 5.99
N ILE A 43 10.31 -12.65 4.72
CA ILE A 43 10.27 -11.70 3.61
C ILE A 43 8.87 -11.13 3.47
N PHE A 44 8.77 -9.80 3.57
CA PHE A 44 7.56 -9.07 3.23
C PHE A 44 7.22 -9.27 1.74
N ARG A 45 6.08 -9.92 1.44
CA ARG A 45 5.69 -10.31 0.06
C ARG A 45 4.46 -9.60 -0.48
N GLY A 46 3.65 -9.00 0.39
CA GLY A 46 2.42 -8.33 0.02
C GLY A 46 1.39 -8.31 1.14
N PHE A 47 0.22 -7.76 0.82
CA PHE A 47 -0.94 -7.67 1.68
C PHE A 47 -2.16 -8.21 0.96
N ARG A 48 -3.07 -8.82 1.71
CA ARG A 48 -4.42 -9.10 1.25
C ARG A 48 -5.34 -8.00 1.77
N ILE A 49 -6.05 -7.34 0.85
CA ILE A 49 -7.06 -6.35 1.20
C ILE A 49 -8.44 -6.92 0.83
N PRO A 50 -9.32 -7.16 1.81
CA PRO A 50 -10.70 -7.58 1.54
C PRO A 50 -11.45 -6.59 0.64
N LEU A 51 -12.30 -7.12 -0.24
CA LEU A 51 -13.11 -6.28 -1.14
C LEU A 51 -14.08 -5.39 -0.37
N ASP A 52 -14.67 -5.90 0.71
CA ASP A 52 -15.63 -5.16 1.53
C ASP A 52 -14.98 -3.93 2.18
N ASP A 53 -13.71 -4.00 2.54
CA ASP A 53 -12.98 -2.85 3.09
C ASP A 53 -12.74 -1.79 2.01
N LEU A 54 -12.41 -2.21 0.78
CA LEU A 54 -12.31 -1.29 -0.36
C LEU A 54 -13.65 -0.61 -0.66
N THR A 55 -14.75 -1.36 -0.59
CA THR A 55 -16.11 -0.81 -0.77
C THR A 55 -16.41 0.24 0.29
N GLN A 56 -16.11 -0.02 1.56
CA GLN A 56 -16.32 0.95 2.65
C GLN A 56 -15.49 2.22 2.44
N ILE A 57 -14.24 2.11 2.00
CA ILE A 57 -13.43 3.29 1.66
C ILE A 57 -14.09 4.09 0.53
N VAL A 58 -14.59 3.42 -0.51
CA VAL A 58 -15.30 4.07 -1.63
C VAL A 58 -16.57 4.78 -1.15
N GLU A 59 -17.33 4.19 -0.23
CA GLU A 59 -18.52 4.82 0.35
C GLU A 59 -18.18 6.11 1.10
N VAL A 60 -17.12 6.09 1.93
CA VAL A 60 -16.62 7.29 2.63
C VAL A 60 -16.17 8.36 1.64
N ILE A 61 -15.45 7.96 0.59
CA ILE A 61 -15.00 8.87 -0.47
C ILE A 61 -16.19 9.52 -1.19
N ASN A 62 -17.23 8.74 -1.52
CA ASN A 62 -18.43 9.27 -2.17
C ASN A 62 -19.14 10.26 -1.26
N ALA A 63 -19.34 9.92 0.02
CA ALA A 63 -19.97 10.83 0.98
C ALA A 63 -19.19 12.14 1.14
N TYR A 64 -17.85 12.08 1.23
CA TYR A 64 -17.00 13.27 1.25
C TYR A 64 -17.16 14.11 -0.03
N ASN A 65 -17.21 13.45 -1.19
CA ASN A 65 -17.28 14.12 -2.48
C ASN A 65 -18.66 14.72 -2.79
N GLU A 66 -19.73 14.17 -2.22
CA GLU A 66 -21.10 14.69 -2.36
C GLU A 66 -21.34 15.95 -1.52
N ASP A 67 -20.58 16.17 -0.44
CA ASP A 67 -20.66 17.41 0.33
C ASP A 67 -20.14 18.61 -0.49
N GLU A 68 -21.04 19.56 -0.76
CA GLU A 68 -20.76 20.78 -1.50
C GLU A 68 -19.77 21.71 -0.77
N ASN A 69 -19.62 21.57 0.56
CA ASN A 69 -18.65 22.33 1.33
C ASN A 69 -17.20 21.89 1.05
N ASN A 70 -17.02 20.65 0.59
CA ASN A 70 -15.71 20.12 0.19
C ASN A 70 -15.34 20.62 -1.20
N LYS A 71 -14.56 21.71 -1.23
CA LYS A 71 -14.10 22.39 -2.46
C LYS A 71 -13.25 21.49 -3.34
N GLU A 72 -12.42 20.65 -2.73
CA GLU A 72 -11.59 19.67 -3.42
C GLU A 72 -12.18 18.28 -3.20
N LYS A 73 -12.12 17.44 -4.24
CA LYS A 73 -12.67 16.09 -4.20
C LYS A 73 -11.54 15.09 -4.00
N ILE A 74 -11.83 14.02 -3.26
CA ILE A 74 -10.97 12.85 -3.22
C ILE A 74 -11.01 12.18 -4.60
N ASN A 75 -9.84 11.98 -5.21
CA ASN A 75 -9.73 11.37 -6.55
C ASN A 75 -8.78 10.17 -6.60
N SER A 76 -8.05 9.91 -5.52
CA SER A 76 -7.07 8.83 -5.45
C SER A 76 -6.81 8.41 -4.01
N ILE A 77 -6.10 7.29 -3.86
CA ILE A 77 -5.65 6.75 -2.58
C ILE A 77 -4.14 6.61 -2.66
N ARG A 78 -3.45 7.03 -1.60
CA ARG A 78 -2.04 6.78 -1.37
C ARG A 78 -1.86 5.60 -0.44
N ALA A 79 -0.94 4.69 -0.78
CA ALA A 79 -0.58 3.56 0.06
C ALA A 79 0.77 3.82 0.72
N TYR A 80 0.83 3.71 2.05
CA TYR A 80 2.05 3.80 2.84
C TYR A 80 2.39 2.44 3.41
N LEU A 81 3.66 2.04 3.34
CA LEU A 81 4.19 0.94 4.14
C LEU A 81 4.55 1.49 5.52
N SER A 82 4.05 0.86 6.58
CA SER A 82 4.38 1.22 7.96
C SER A 82 4.91 0.02 8.73
N LYS A 83 5.63 0.31 9.80
CA LYS A 83 6.06 -0.67 10.79
C LYS A 83 5.75 -0.13 12.18
N ARG A 84 5.07 -0.91 13.00
CA ARG A 84 4.59 -0.44 14.32
C ARG A 84 5.72 -0.13 15.30
N THR A 85 6.83 -0.86 15.20
CA THR A 85 8.01 -0.74 16.06
C THR A 85 9.27 -0.56 15.23
N ASP A 86 10.31 0.02 15.79
CA ASP A 86 11.65 0.07 15.21
C ASP A 86 12.43 -1.26 15.34
N ASP A 87 11.94 -2.19 16.17
CA ASP A 87 12.49 -3.53 16.38
C ASP A 87 12.55 -4.36 15.09
N VAL A 88 13.75 -4.56 14.56
CA VAL A 88 14.00 -5.24 13.28
C VAL A 88 13.58 -6.71 13.27
N GLU A 89 13.44 -7.37 14.42
CA GLU A 89 13.04 -8.78 14.52
C GLU A 89 11.52 -8.96 14.40
N ARG A 90 10.75 -7.87 14.58
CA ARG A 90 9.28 -7.91 14.53
C ARG A 90 8.76 -7.65 13.12
N LEU A 91 8.99 -8.61 12.24
CA LEU A 91 8.64 -8.54 10.81
C LEU A 91 7.13 -8.65 10.54
N HIS A 92 6.37 -9.25 11.46
CA HIS A 92 4.91 -9.33 11.37
C HIS A 92 4.19 -8.00 11.67
N ASP A 93 4.92 -6.98 12.14
CA ASP A 93 4.38 -5.64 12.44
C ASP A 93 4.44 -4.68 11.24
N ILE A 94 4.64 -5.22 10.02
CA ILE A 94 4.60 -4.46 8.77
C ILE A 94 3.14 -4.38 8.30
N HIS A 95 2.70 -3.17 7.95
CA HIS A 95 1.33 -2.88 7.55
C HIS A 95 1.27 -2.00 6.29
N VAL A 96 0.11 -1.98 5.63
CA VAL A 96 -0.19 -0.97 4.61
C VAL A 96 -1.29 -0.06 5.10
N MET A 97 -1.03 1.24 5.05
CA MET A 97 -2.03 2.26 5.34
C MET A 97 -2.53 2.85 4.03
N LEU A 98 -3.83 2.83 3.82
CA LEU A 98 -4.47 3.52 2.69
C LEU A 98 -5.00 4.88 3.16
N VAL A 99 -4.65 5.93 2.43
CA VAL A 99 -4.98 7.32 2.78
C VAL A 99 -5.63 8.01 1.58
N PRO A 100 -6.86 8.53 1.69
CA PRO A 100 -7.48 9.31 0.63
C PRO A 100 -6.69 10.57 0.30
N VAL A 101 -6.64 10.91 -0.99
CA VAL A 101 -5.94 12.11 -1.50
C VAL A 101 -6.97 13.05 -2.10
N VAL A 102 -7.02 14.28 -1.57
CA VAL A 102 -7.89 15.35 -2.08
C VAL A 102 -7.14 16.24 -3.07
N GLY A 103 -7.84 16.64 -4.13
CA GLY A 103 -7.29 17.51 -5.17
C GLY A 103 -6.20 16.84 -5.99
N GLY A 104 -5.43 17.63 -6.74
CA GLY A 104 -4.41 17.12 -7.66
C GLY A 104 -4.95 16.69 -9.02
N LYS A 105 -4.02 16.44 -9.94
CA LYS A 105 -4.28 15.96 -11.30
C LYS A 105 -4.32 14.44 -11.32
N ASP A 106 -5.00 13.89 -12.32
CA ASP A 106 -4.93 12.47 -12.66
C ASP A 106 -3.47 12.01 -12.73
N ILE A 107 -3.14 10.95 -11.96
CA ILE A 107 -1.82 10.34 -12.00
C ILE A 107 -1.65 9.68 -13.37
N SER A 108 -0.85 10.31 -14.22
CA SER A 108 -0.39 9.73 -15.49
C SER A 108 1.13 9.49 -15.38
N PRO A 109 1.64 8.34 -15.86
CA PRO A 109 3.07 8.06 -15.87
C PRO A 109 3.90 9.11 -16.63
N ASP A 110 3.27 9.93 -17.46
CA ASP A 110 3.92 10.99 -18.24
C ASP A 110 4.03 12.34 -17.51
N ILE A 111 3.39 12.49 -16.34
CA ILE A 111 3.39 13.75 -15.58
C ILE A 111 4.47 13.66 -14.50
N ILE A 112 5.66 14.19 -14.82
CA ILE A 112 6.71 14.51 -13.85
C ILE A 112 6.60 16.01 -13.56
N GLY A 113 5.99 16.37 -12.44
CA GLY A 113 6.03 17.73 -11.94
C GLY A 113 6.89 17.84 -10.70
N LYS A 114 7.48 19.02 -10.55
CA LYS A 114 8.41 19.38 -9.46
C LYS A 114 7.70 20.00 -8.25
N ASP A 115 6.37 20.04 -8.28
CA ASP A 115 5.52 20.69 -7.29
C ASP A 115 4.53 19.66 -6.74
N ASP A 116 4.67 19.34 -5.46
CA ASP A 116 3.86 18.33 -4.78
C ASP A 116 2.36 18.66 -4.79
N SER A 117 2.00 19.94 -4.95
CA SER A 117 0.60 20.38 -5.01
C SER A 117 -0.17 19.82 -6.21
N ILE A 118 0.53 19.40 -7.27
CA ILE A 118 -0.13 18.86 -8.47
C ILE A 118 -0.63 17.43 -8.28
N TYR A 119 -0.16 16.72 -7.26
CA TYR A 119 -0.50 15.31 -7.00
C TYR A 119 -1.51 15.15 -5.85
N GLY A 120 -2.06 16.26 -5.37
CA GLY A 120 -3.02 16.26 -4.29
C GLY A 120 -2.35 16.08 -2.92
N ARG A 121 -3.19 16.17 -1.90
CA ARG A 121 -2.77 16.19 -0.49
C ARG A 121 -3.52 15.11 0.27
N ASP A 122 -2.85 14.50 1.24
CA ASP A 122 -3.45 13.49 2.08
C ASP A 122 -4.56 14.10 2.93
N LEU A 123 -5.73 13.47 2.91
CA LEU A 123 -6.78 13.71 3.88
C LEU A 123 -6.53 12.73 5.02
N LEU A 124 -6.05 13.24 6.16
CA LEU A 124 -5.72 12.42 7.33
C LEU A 124 -6.90 12.30 8.31
N GLU A 125 -7.76 13.31 8.31
CA GLU A 125 -8.91 13.44 9.19
C GLU A 125 -10.00 14.26 8.48
N PHE A 126 -11.27 14.01 8.79
CA PHE A 126 -12.36 14.94 8.48
C PHE A 126 -13.47 14.91 9.56
N ASP A 127 -14.25 15.99 9.63
CA ASP A 127 -15.33 16.14 10.60
C ASP A 127 -16.61 15.48 10.07
N LYS A 128 -17.00 14.36 10.67
CA LYS A 128 -18.17 13.60 10.25
C LYS A 128 -19.35 13.97 11.15
N MET A 129 -19.89 15.16 10.91
CA MET A 129 -21.02 15.77 11.64
C MET A 129 -20.84 15.85 13.17
N ARG A 130 -20.90 17.09 13.69
CA ARG A 130 -20.94 17.43 15.13
C ARG A 130 -19.61 17.27 15.88
N GLY A 131 -18.48 17.63 15.25
CA GLY A 131 -17.21 17.84 15.95
C GLY A 131 -16.51 16.56 16.36
N VAL A 132 -16.86 15.43 15.74
CA VAL A 132 -16.12 14.18 15.88
C VAL A 132 -15.17 14.09 14.70
N VAL A 133 -13.89 14.26 15.00
CA VAL A 133 -12.79 14.08 14.05
C VAL A 133 -12.59 12.57 13.85
N GLU A 134 -12.87 12.09 12.64
CA GLU A 134 -12.60 10.69 12.26
C GLU A 134 -11.32 10.63 11.43
N SER A 135 -10.44 9.68 11.76
CA SER A 135 -9.23 9.42 10.97
C SER A 135 -9.61 8.75 9.65
N THR A 136 -8.94 9.15 8.57
CA THR A 136 -9.04 8.54 7.23
C THR A 136 -7.84 7.69 6.87
N ILE A 137 -7.04 7.30 7.86
CA ILE A 137 -5.90 6.41 7.68
C ILE A 137 -6.40 4.99 7.94
N TYR A 138 -6.59 4.21 6.88
CA TYR A 138 -7.06 2.83 6.97
C TYR A 138 -5.87 1.89 7.08
N ASP A 139 -5.68 1.28 8.26
CA ASP A 139 -4.60 0.34 8.55
C ASP A 139 -5.01 -1.10 8.20
N PHE A 140 -4.35 -1.69 7.21
CA PHE A 140 -4.53 -3.08 6.82
C PHE A 140 -3.42 -3.96 7.39
N THR A 141 -3.77 -4.67 8.46
CA THR A 141 -2.86 -5.53 9.23
C THR A 141 -2.96 -6.98 8.80
N THR A 142 -2.57 -7.27 7.56
CA THR A 142 -2.53 -8.65 7.07
C THR A 142 -1.30 -8.89 6.20
N PRO A 143 -0.12 -9.10 6.81
CA PRO A 143 1.07 -9.45 6.04
C PRO A 143 0.89 -10.83 5.38
N CYS A 144 1.56 -11.02 4.24
CA CYS A 144 1.41 -12.22 3.40
C CYS A 144 1.92 -13.59 3.91
N PRO A 145 2.48 -13.83 5.12
CA PRO A 145 2.75 -15.20 5.53
C PRO A 145 1.50 -15.96 6.03
N THR A 146 0.55 -15.30 6.72
CA THR A 146 -0.58 -16.00 7.36
C THR A 146 -1.81 -16.13 6.46
N GLU A 147 -2.09 -15.12 5.63
CA GLU A 147 -3.35 -15.05 4.87
C GLU A 147 -3.20 -15.06 3.35
N CYS A 148 -1.97 -15.14 2.82
CA CYS A 148 -1.77 -15.22 1.38
C CYS A 148 -1.67 -16.66 0.89
N ASP A 149 -2.05 -16.84 -0.37
CA ASP A 149 -1.89 -18.11 -1.07
C ASP A 149 -0.40 -18.41 -1.29
N THR A 150 0.17 -19.22 -0.41
CA THR A 150 1.57 -19.66 -0.50
C THR A 150 1.85 -20.50 -1.74
N LYS A 151 0.82 -21.00 -2.44
CA LYS A 151 0.94 -21.73 -3.72
C LYS A 151 0.90 -20.81 -4.94
N SER A 152 0.59 -19.52 -4.76
CA SER A 152 0.60 -18.55 -5.85
C SER A 152 1.96 -18.51 -6.54
N LYS A 153 1.99 -18.37 -7.86
CA LYS A 153 3.23 -18.21 -8.63
C LYS A 153 4.00 -16.94 -8.24
N LEU A 154 3.29 -15.92 -7.77
CA LEU A 154 3.89 -14.67 -7.28
C LEU A 154 4.54 -14.83 -5.89
N TYR A 155 4.16 -15.88 -5.17
CA TYR A 155 4.67 -16.19 -3.84
C TYR A 155 5.76 -17.25 -3.86
N SER A 156 5.56 -18.34 -4.61
CA SER A 156 6.30 -19.61 -4.46
C SER A 156 7.50 -19.78 -5.39
N ILE A 157 7.55 -19.05 -6.52
CA ILE A 157 8.65 -19.18 -7.48
C ILE A 157 9.89 -18.54 -6.88
N LYS A 158 10.96 -19.33 -6.66
CA LYS A 158 12.18 -18.86 -6.01
C LYS A 158 13.03 -17.98 -6.92
N SER A 159 13.78 -17.06 -6.32
CA SER A 159 14.89 -16.39 -7.02
C SER A 159 15.92 -17.42 -7.45
N LYS A 160 16.31 -17.37 -8.74
CA LYS A 160 17.48 -18.12 -9.21
C LYS A 160 18.76 -17.50 -8.68
#